data_AF-A0A848LTV5-F1
#
_entry.id   AF-A0A848LTV5-F1
#
_cell.length_a   1.000
_cell.length_b   1.000
_cell.length_c   1.000
_cell.angle_alpha   90.00
_cell.angle_beta   90.00
_cell.angle_gamma   90.00
#
_symmetry.space_group_name_H-M   'P 1'
#
loop_
_entity.id
_entity.type
_entity.pdbx_description
1 polymer ?
#
loop_
_entity_poly.entity_id
_entity_poly.type
_entity_poly.pdbx_seq_one_letter_code
_entity_poly.pdbx_strand_id
1 'polypeptide(L)'
;MHTVESGRGRVVGIRAGAWGWLSCALLWVMAGGCGPAELSPETPLPSAQQVQAVESDNSLSTNGLSFNGLSFNGLSFNGLSFNGLSSQAFRDWFQANPTLANEVMRYIVRCAVPSGQTRTYTHPQTGQTFTWTGALGLAPVWAGGLAAPRLEQELVTACLAAHVNPYGVSVSISLLGRKANGQPIPYTSAELNAHPKQESCFFGNLFTGRGVYGGNRGTLLSQAQSSARGCAVVDSSGNQRRSCPPLFFVGECARYCSLDASGLYFEKCIYAGVEYRPIVTRLRDQDIYRCGDGVCQVTESCGTANWHNSCRPDCGLCR
;
A
#
# COMPACT_ATOMS: atom_id res chain seq x y z
N MET A 1 -59.42 0.66 36.28
CA MET A 1 -59.79 -0.10 37.48
C MET A 1 -58.49 -0.53 38.17
N HIS A 2 -58.10 0.20 39.21
CA HIS A 2 -58.18 -0.24 40.62
C HIS A 2 -57.11 -1.30 40.95
N THR A 3 -55.96 -0.86 41.50
CA THR A 3 -55.55 -0.90 42.94
C THR A 3 -54.84 -2.22 43.31
N VAL A 4 -53.52 -2.24 43.56
CA VAL A 4 -52.75 -1.84 44.78
C VAL A 4 -52.53 -3.04 45.73
N GLU A 5 -51.27 -3.54 45.81
CA GLU A 5 -50.37 -3.65 47.01
C GLU A 5 -50.27 -5.10 47.52
N SER A 6 -49.21 -5.63 48.17
CA SER A 6 -48.11 -5.10 48.98
C SER A 6 -46.98 -6.16 49.02
N GLY A 7 -45.69 -5.80 48.90
CA GLY A 7 -44.75 -5.71 50.04
C GLY A 7 -43.67 -6.80 49.95
N ARG A 8 -42.42 -6.69 50.41
CA ARG A 8 -41.74 -5.74 51.30
C ARG A 8 -40.23 -6.10 51.36
N GLY A 9 -39.35 -5.14 51.63
CA GLY A 9 -37.97 -5.34 52.11
C GLY A 9 -36.92 -4.52 51.34
N ARG A 10 -36.74 -3.22 51.60
CA ARG A 10 -35.84 -2.59 52.61
C ARG A 10 -34.40 -3.15 52.64
N VAL A 11 -33.31 -2.38 52.68
CA VAL A 11 -32.99 -0.93 52.67
C VAL A 11 -31.44 -0.84 52.56
N VAL A 12 -30.94 0.13 51.77
CA VAL A 12 -29.81 1.10 51.99
C VAL A 12 -28.64 0.65 52.90
N GLY A 13 -27.35 0.85 52.61
CA GLY A 13 -26.64 1.69 51.64
C GLY A 13 -25.47 2.44 52.32
N ILE A 14 -24.48 2.88 51.52
CA ILE A 14 -23.57 4.04 51.77
C ILE A 14 -22.37 3.73 52.73
N ARG A 15 -21.09 4.14 52.62
CA ARG A 15 -20.28 5.23 51.99
C ARG A 15 -18.81 4.73 51.90
N ALA A 16 -18.05 4.96 50.82
CA ALA A 16 -17.00 5.98 50.63
C ALA A 16 -15.98 6.20 51.78
N GLY A 17 -14.68 6.14 51.46
CA GLY A 17 -13.61 6.68 52.31
C GLY A 17 -12.19 6.29 51.86
N ALA A 18 -11.36 7.28 51.56
CA ALA A 18 -9.99 7.20 51.03
C ALA A 18 -8.90 7.10 52.13
N TRP A 19 -7.63 6.93 51.69
CA TRP A 19 -6.31 7.11 52.36
C TRP A 19 -5.44 5.83 52.21
N GLY A 20 -4.11 5.81 52.10
CA GLY A 20 -3.01 6.78 51.97
C GLY A 20 -1.75 5.94 51.66
N TRP A 21 -0.92 6.34 50.69
CA TRP A 21 0.47 6.81 50.85
C TRP A 21 1.48 5.87 51.56
N LEU A 22 2.59 5.63 50.84
CA LEU A 22 3.98 5.45 51.29
C LEU A 22 4.51 4.09 51.80
N SER A 23 5.31 3.50 50.92
CA SER A 23 6.60 2.81 51.10
C SER A 23 7.25 2.78 52.50
N CYS A 24 7.74 1.60 52.90
CA CYS A 24 8.97 1.48 53.68
C CYS A 24 9.59 0.08 53.53
N ALA A 25 10.91 0.07 53.32
CA ALA A 25 11.76 -1.11 53.22
C ALA A 25 12.05 -1.72 54.61
N LEU A 26 12.30 -3.03 54.69
CA LEU A 26 13.58 -3.61 55.12
C LEU A 26 13.50 -5.14 55.33
N LEU A 27 14.52 -5.79 54.77
CA LEU A 27 15.05 -7.14 54.92
C LEU A 27 14.84 -7.83 56.28
N TRP A 28 14.49 -9.13 56.21
CA TRP A 28 14.97 -10.15 57.15
C TRP A 28 15.57 -11.33 56.35
N VAL A 29 16.83 -11.63 56.65
CA VAL A 29 17.60 -12.79 56.20
C VAL A 29 17.22 -13.99 57.06
N MET A 30 16.94 -15.15 56.48
CA MET A 30 17.34 -16.45 57.04
C MET A 30 17.55 -17.49 55.92
N ALA A 31 18.61 -18.25 56.10
CA ALA A 31 19.22 -19.17 55.15
C ALA A 31 18.44 -20.48 54.92
N GLY A 32 18.60 -21.04 53.73
CA GLY A 32 18.28 -22.42 53.39
C GLY A 32 18.92 -22.76 52.05
N GLY A 33 20.00 -23.54 52.06
CA GLY A 33 20.74 -23.92 50.85
C GLY A 33 20.11 -25.09 50.10
N CYS A 34 20.28 -25.10 48.76
CA CYS A 34 20.50 -26.30 47.94
C CYS A 34 20.74 -25.90 46.47
N GLY A 35 21.92 -26.29 45.96
CA GLY A 35 22.27 -26.64 44.57
C GLY A 35 21.92 -25.69 43.40
N PRO A 36 22.85 -25.39 42.48
CA PRO A 36 22.44 -24.88 41.18
C PRO A 36 21.72 -26.01 40.43
N ALA A 37 20.41 -25.91 40.30
CA ALA A 37 19.69 -26.63 39.27
C ALA A 37 20.12 -26.04 37.93
N GLU A 38 20.83 -26.83 37.13
CA GLU A 38 21.07 -26.51 35.72
C GLU A 38 19.70 -26.37 35.03
N LEU A 39 19.32 -25.11 34.78
CA LEU A 39 18.23 -24.78 33.88
C LEU A 39 18.63 -25.31 32.50
N SER A 40 17.99 -26.41 32.10
CA SER A 40 17.99 -26.85 30.71
C SER A 40 17.56 -25.67 29.85
N PRO A 41 18.29 -25.31 28.78
CA PRO A 41 17.89 -24.21 27.92
C PRO A 41 16.55 -24.58 27.27
N GLU A 42 15.51 -23.87 27.70
CA GLU A 42 14.20 -23.87 27.08
C GLU A 42 14.39 -23.53 25.61
N THR A 43 14.04 -24.47 24.74
CA THR A 43 14.11 -24.28 23.30
C THR A 43 13.18 -23.12 22.96
N PRO A 44 13.65 -22.00 22.39
CA PRO A 44 12.74 -20.93 22.05
C PRO A 44 11.76 -21.46 21.02
N LEU A 45 10.47 -21.44 21.37
CA LEU A 45 9.38 -21.61 20.41
C LEU A 45 9.65 -20.70 19.21
N PRO A 46 9.46 -21.17 17.97
CA PRO A 46 9.68 -20.33 16.80
C PRO A 46 8.80 -19.10 16.95
N SER A 47 9.46 -17.95 17.01
CA SER A 47 8.86 -16.63 17.08
C SER A 47 7.72 -16.58 16.07
N ALA A 48 6.49 -16.32 16.54
CA ALA A 48 5.39 -15.97 15.65
C ALA A 48 5.92 -14.83 14.77
N GLN A 49 6.13 -15.09 13.48
CA GLN A 49 6.53 -14.08 12.53
C GLN A 49 5.49 -12.97 12.63
N GLN A 50 5.89 -11.82 13.17
CA GLN A 50 5.03 -10.65 13.18
C GLN A 50 4.69 -10.35 11.72
N VAL A 51 3.45 -10.64 11.34
CA VAL A 51 2.94 -10.37 10.00
C VAL A 51 2.86 -8.85 9.89
N GLN A 52 3.92 -8.23 9.37
CA GLN A 52 3.97 -6.79 9.19
C GLN A 52 2.97 -6.38 8.11
N ALA A 53 2.09 -5.46 8.44
CA ALA A 53 1.17 -4.82 7.50
C ALA A 53 1.97 -4.12 6.39
N VAL A 54 1.53 -4.23 5.13
CA VAL A 54 2.19 -3.53 4.02
C VAL A 54 1.47 -2.24 3.69
N GLU A 55 1.64 -1.26 4.56
CA GLU A 55 1.30 0.13 4.26
C GLU A 55 2.35 0.71 3.31
N SER A 56 1.87 1.33 2.24
CA SER A 56 2.75 1.86 1.20
C SER A 56 2.43 3.29 0.81
N ASP A 57 3.49 4.02 0.49
CA ASP A 57 3.45 5.41 0.04
C ASP A 57 3.53 5.46 -1.48
N ASN A 58 2.51 6.00 -2.15
CA ASN A 58 2.44 6.05 -3.61
C ASN A 58 2.80 7.43 -4.19
N SER A 59 3.86 7.47 -4.98
CA SER A 59 4.34 8.67 -5.66
C SER A 59 5.05 8.31 -6.97
N LEU A 60 4.69 7.17 -7.58
CA LEU A 60 5.19 6.82 -8.90
C LEU A 60 4.48 7.71 -9.94
N SER A 61 5.23 8.51 -10.67
CA SER A 61 4.69 9.33 -11.75
C SER A 61 4.25 8.45 -12.93
N THR A 62 3.38 8.98 -13.79
CA THR A 62 3.03 8.32 -15.07
C THR A 62 4.25 8.17 -15.97
N ASN A 63 5.23 9.08 -15.86
CA ASN A 63 6.51 8.97 -16.55
C ASN A 63 7.36 7.82 -15.99
N GLY A 64 7.36 7.63 -14.67
CA GLY A 64 7.99 6.49 -14.01
C GLY A 64 7.34 5.16 -14.38
N LEU A 65 6.01 5.13 -14.56
CA LEU A 65 5.31 3.96 -15.09
C LEU A 65 5.56 3.77 -16.60
N SER A 66 5.84 4.85 -17.34
CA SER A 66 5.99 4.80 -18.79
C SER A 66 7.18 3.91 -19.20
N PHE A 67 6.87 2.95 -20.07
CA PHE A 67 7.84 1.96 -20.55
C PHE A 67 8.94 2.55 -21.46
N ASN A 68 8.83 3.83 -21.81
CA ASN A 68 9.82 4.53 -22.63
C ASN A 68 11.21 4.55 -21.95
N GLY A 69 11.28 4.47 -20.62
CA GLY A 69 12.55 4.30 -19.91
C GLY A 69 13.07 2.86 -19.87
N LEU A 70 12.19 1.85 -19.80
CA LEU A 70 12.48 0.50 -19.31
C LEU A 70 12.54 -0.61 -20.36
N SER A 71 12.45 -0.32 -21.65
CA SER A 71 12.68 -1.33 -22.69
C SER A 71 13.08 -0.78 -24.05
N PHE A 72 12.82 0.51 -24.32
CA PHE A 72 13.26 1.14 -25.56
C PHE A 72 14.75 1.54 -25.55
N ASN A 73 15.35 1.73 -24.36
CA ASN A 73 16.79 2.01 -24.21
C ASN A 73 17.64 0.73 -24.02
N GLY A 74 17.12 -0.45 -24.39
CA GLY A 74 17.86 -1.73 -24.29
C GLY A 74 18.00 -2.32 -22.88
N LEU A 75 17.49 -1.64 -21.85
CA LEU A 75 17.46 -2.16 -20.48
C LEU A 75 16.18 -2.96 -20.26
N SER A 76 16.25 -4.29 -20.28
CA SER A 76 15.08 -5.13 -19.95
C SER A 76 14.80 -5.12 -18.44
N PHE A 77 13.60 -5.57 -18.03
CA PHE A 77 13.31 -5.82 -16.62
C PHE A 77 14.35 -6.73 -15.96
N ASN A 78 14.84 -7.75 -16.67
CA ASN A 78 15.91 -8.62 -16.16
C ASN A 78 17.24 -7.88 -16.01
N GLY A 79 17.49 -6.86 -16.83
CA GLY A 79 18.63 -5.94 -16.70
C GLY A 79 18.57 -5.05 -15.46
N LEU A 80 17.42 -4.98 -14.79
CA LEU A 80 17.26 -4.31 -13.50
C LEU A 80 17.41 -5.24 -12.29
N SER A 81 17.55 -6.55 -12.52
CA SER A 81 17.74 -7.54 -11.45
C SER A 81 19.03 -7.27 -10.66
N PHE A 82 19.22 -7.96 -9.54
CA PHE A 82 20.41 -7.79 -8.70
C PHE A 82 21.73 -7.84 -9.51
N ASN A 83 21.84 -8.78 -10.44
CA ASN A 83 23.02 -8.94 -11.29
C ASN A 83 23.11 -7.89 -12.41
N GLY A 84 21.99 -7.24 -12.75
CA GLY A 84 21.91 -6.25 -13.83
C GLY A 84 22.36 -4.84 -13.44
N LEU A 85 22.37 -4.51 -12.14
CA LEU A 85 22.74 -3.16 -11.64
C LEU A 85 24.18 -2.76 -11.93
N SER A 86 25.07 -3.73 -12.19
CA SER A 86 26.48 -3.50 -12.57
C SER A 86 26.69 -3.41 -14.08
N SER A 87 25.64 -3.64 -14.89
CA SER A 87 25.74 -3.67 -16.35
C SER A 87 25.94 -2.27 -16.95
N GLN A 88 26.59 -2.22 -18.11
CA GLN A 88 26.72 -0.96 -18.86
C GLN A 88 25.35 -0.38 -19.23
N ALA A 89 24.42 -1.22 -19.67
CA ALA A 89 23.06 -0.81 -20.03
C ALA A 89 22.32 -0.13 -18.85
N PHE A 90 22.47 -0.66 -17.63
CA PHE A 90 21.89 -0.02 -16.45
C PHE A 90 22.52 1.35 -16.19
N ARG A 91 23.85 1.44 -16.28
CA ARG A 91 24.59 2.70 -16.08
C ARG A 91 24.13 3.78 -17.07
N ASP A 92 24.08 3.44 -18.35
CA ASP A 92 23.69 4.38 -19.42
C ASP A 92 22.26 4.87 -19.22
N TRP A 93 21.33 3.96 -18.90
CA TRP A 93 19.95 4.29 -18.60
C TRP A 93 19.81 5.20 -17.37
N PHE A 94 20.48 4.87 -16.26
CA PHE A 94 20.38 5.64 -15.03
C PHE A 94 20.95 7.05 -15.22
N GLN A 95 22.04 7.18 -15.97
CA GLN A 95 22.72 8.45 -16.25
C GLN A 95 21.92 9.37 -17.17
N ALA A 96 21.09 8.82 -18.05
CA ALA A 96 20.24 9.63 -18.93
C ALA A 96 19.25 10.52 -18.16
N ASN A 97 18.72 10.04 -17.03
CA ASN A 97 17.89 10.83 -16.12
C ASN A 97 17.93 10.24 -14.69
N PRO A 98 18.90 10.64 -13.84
CA PRO A 98 19.07 10.07 -12.50
C PRO A 98 17.86 10.27 -11.58
N THR A 99 17.13 11.39 -11.73
CA THR A 99 15.94 11.68 -10.93
C THR A 99 14.82 10.68 -11.24
N LEU A 100 14.51 10.48 -12.52
CA LEU A 100 13.49 9.53 -12.95
C LEU A 100 13.92 8.09 -12.66
N ALA A 101 15.18 7.74 -12.93
CA ALA A 101 15.71 6.41 -12.69
C ALA A 101 15.67 6.04 -11.20
N ASN A 102 16.01 6.97 -10.31
CA ASN A 102 15.90 6.80 -8.87
C ASN A 102 14.45 6.56 -8.42
N GLU A 103 13.50 7.32 -8.97
CA GLU A 103 12.06 7.14 -8.69
C GLU A 103 11.58 5.74 -9.12
N VAL A 104 11.93 5.32 -10.34
CA VAL A 104 11.59 4.01 -10.89
C VAL A 104 12.19 2.89 -10.04
N MET A 105 13.48 2.98 -9.71
CA MET A 105 14.16 1.97 -8.90
C MET A 105 13.59 1.87 -7.49
N ARG A 106 13.20 3.00 -6.88
CA ARG A 106 12.52 3.01 -5.58
C ARG A 106 11.27 2.13 -5.61
N TYR A 107 10.43 2.23 -6.64
CA TYR A 107 9.19 1.45 -6.72
C TYR A 107 9.38 0.02 -7.23
N ILE A 108 10.29 -0.21 -8.18
CA ILE A 108 10.64 -1.56 -8.62
C ILE A 108 11.19 -2.38 -7.45
N VAL A 109 12.13 -1.82 -6.68
CA VAL A 109 12.72 -2.52 -5.53
C VAL A 109 11.68 -2.71 -4.43
N ARG A 110 10.86 -1.69 -4.11
CA ARG A 110 9.78 -1.82 -3.11
C ARG A 110 8.79 -2.94 -3.44
N CYS A 111 8.40 -3.07 -4.72
CA CYS A 111 7.50 -4.12 -5.20
C CYS A 111 8.17 -5.49 -5.27
N ALA A 112 9.33 -5.59 -5.92
CA ALA A 112 9.96 -6.85 -6.27
C ALA A 112 10.71 -7.51 -5.10
N VAL A 113 11.43 -6.70 -4.32
CA VAL A 113 12.38 -7.17 -3.30
C VAL A 113 11.67 -7.33 -1.95
N PRO A 114 11.93 -8.43 -1.20
CA PRO A 114 11.34 -8.64 0.12
C PRO A 114 11.73 -7.54 1.13
N SER A 115 10.86 -7.32 2.12
CA SER A 115 11.18 -6.47 3.28
C SER A 115 12.48 -6.92 3.96
N GLY A 116 13.25 -5.94 4.45
CA GLY A 116 14.54 -6.16 5.09
C GLY A 116 15.73 -6.30 4.13
N GLN A 117 15.50 -6.34 2.82
CA GLN A 117 16.57 -6.31 1.82
C GLN A 117 16.66 -4.95 1.13
N THR A 118 17.86 -4.61 0.66
CA THR A 118 18.11 -3.37 -0.09
C THR A 118 18.81 -3.64 -1.41
N ARG A 119 18.77 -2.66 -2.32
CA ARG A 119 19.56 -2.61 -3.54
C ARG A 119 20.29 -1.28 -3.57
N THR A 120 21.54 -1.29 -4.00
CA THR A 120 22.41 -0.12 -3.99
C THR A 120 23.09 0.06 -5.34
N TYR A 121 23.24 1.31 -5.76
CA TYR A 121 23.97 1.70 -6.95
C TYR A 121 24.83 2.92 -6.64
N THR A 122 26.11 2.87 -7.01
CA THR A 122 27.03 4.00 -6.89
C THR A 122 27.31 4.56 -8.27
N HIS A 123 26.97 5.84 -8.45
CA HIS A 123 27.15 6.54 -9.72
C HIS A 123 28.66 6.73 -10.00
N PRO A 124 29.19 6.19 -11.11
CA PRO A 124 30.64 6.10 -11.30
C PRO A 124 31.32 7.46 -11.49
N GLN A 125 30.63 8.47 -12.02
CA GLN A 125 31.22 9.80 -12.26
C GLN A 125 31.11 10.74 -11.07
N THR A 126 30.11 10.56 -10.19
CA THR A 126 29.83 11.51 -9.08
C THR A 126 30.13 10.90 -7.71
N GLY A 127 30.28 9.58 -7.63
CA GLY A 127 30.41 8.84 -6.37
C GLY A 127 29.12 8.78 -5.53
N GLN A 128 28.02 9.38 -6.00
CA GLN A 128 26.75 9.37 -5.27
C GLN A 128 26.21 7.94 -5.18
N THR A 129 25.88 7.50 -3.96
CA THR A 129 25.31 6.18 -3.71
C THR A 129 23.81 6.28 -3.46
N PHE A 130 23.04 5.56 -4.26
CA PHE A 130 21.59 5.40 -4.14
C PHE A 130 21.30 4.07 -3.48
N THR A 131 20.39 4.06 -2.48
CA THR A 131 19.94 2.84 -1.82
C THR A 131 18.42 2.78 -1.81
N TRP A 132 17.87 1.65 -2.24
CA TRP A 132 16.43 1.39 -2.29
C TRP A 132 16.09 0.19 -1.42
N THR A 133 15.01 0.31 -0.65
CA THR A 133 14.57 -0.72 0.30
C THR A 133 13.39 -1.51 -0.26
N GLY A 134 13.47 -2.83 -0.17
CA GLY A 134 12.38 -3.74 -0.52
C GLY A 134 11.25 -3.71 0.52
N ALA A 135 10.06 -4.15 0.12
CA ALA A 135 8.92 -4.24 1.03
C ALA A 135 8.05 -5.47 0.76
N LEU A 136 7.59 -5.65 -0.48
CA LEU A 136 6.53 -6.62 -0.78
C LEU A 136 7.06 -8.01 -1.16
N GLY A 137 8.24 -8.09 -1.77
CA GLY A 137 8.81 -9.37 -2.21
C GLY A 137 7.97 -10.09 -3.27
N LEU A 138 7.40 -9.35 -4.23
CA LEU A 138 6.54 -9.93 -5.27
C LEU A 138 7.28 -10.71 -6.35
N ALA A 139 8.60 -10.51 -6.46
CA ALA A 139 9.43 -11.12 -7.49
C ALA A 139 10.73 -11.72 -6.90
N PRO A 140 10.63 -12.77 -6.07
CA PRO A 140 11.78 -13.38 -5.41
C PRO A 140 12.82 -13.95 -6.38
N VAL A 141 12.42 -14.54 -7.51
CA VAL A 141 13.34 -15.09 -8.51
C VAL A 141 14.15 -13.96 -9.15
N TRP A 142 13.47 -12.89 -9.57
CA TRP A 142 14.12 -11.69 -10.07
C TRP A 142 15.01 -11.01 -9.03
N ALA A 143 14.55 -10.93 -7.79
CA ALA A 143 15.31 -10.35 -6.68
C ALA A 143 16.59 -11.15 -6.41
N GLY A 144 16.58 -12.47 -6.65
CA GLY A 144 17.74 -13.36 -6.61
C GLY A 144 18.70 -13.22 -7.80
N GLY A 145 18.41 -12.35 -8.77
CA GLY A 145 19.28 -12.09 -9.92
C GLY A 145 19.04 -12.99 -11.14
N LEU A 146 17.96 -13.79 -11.13
CA LEU A 146 17.54 -14.61 -12.26
C LEU A 146 16.49 -13.87 -13.11
N ALA A 147 16.19 -14.42 -14.30
CA ALA A 147 15.14 -13.87 -15.14
C ALA A 147 13.76 -14.01 -14.45
N ALA A 148 12.98 -12.92 -14.43
CA ALA A 148 11.67 -12.92 -13.80
C ALA A 148 10.69 -13.83 -14.57
N PRO A 149 10.07 -14.82 -13.93
CA PRO A 149 8.93 -15.53 -14.50
C PRO A 149 7.78 -14.57 -14.83
N ARG A 150 6.92 -14.98 -15.78
CA ARG A 150 5.74 -14.20 -16.19
C ARG A 150 4.90 -13.70 -15.01
N LEU A 151 4.68 -14.54 -13.99
CA LEU A 151 3.86 -14.19 -12.85
C LEU A 151 4.48 -13.09 -11.99
N GLU A 152 5.81 -13.09 -11.83
CA GLU A 152 6.52 -12.04 -11.11
C GLU A 152 6.45 -10.70 -11.86
N GLN A 153 6.61 -10.75 -13.19
CA GLN A 153 6.42 -9.60 -14.07
C GLN A 153 5.03 -8.98 -13.93
N GLU A 154 3.99 -9.81 -13.86
CA GLU A 154 2.60 -9.37 -13.69
C GLU A 154 2.34 -8.75 -12.32
N LEU A 155 2.86 -9.38 -11.26
CA LEU A 155 2.73 -8.86 -9.90
C LEU A 155 3.44 -7.52 -9.71
N VAL A 156 4.66 -7.41 -10.24
CA VAL A 156 5.40 -6.14 -10.21
C VAL A 156 4.67 -5.10 -11.04
N THR A 157 4.14 -5.45 -12.22
CA THR A 157 3.32 -4.53 -13.02
C THR A 157 2.10 -4.02 -12.25
N ALA A 158 1.33 -4.92 -11.64
CA ALA A 158 0.16 -4.57 -10.84
C ALA A 158 0.52 -3.67 -9.65
N CYS A 159 1.65 -3.95 -8.99
CA CYS A 159 2.16 -3.14 -7.89
C CYS A 159 2.59 -1.75 -8.37
N LEU A 160 3.34 -1.63 -9.46
CA LEU A 160 3.73 -0.33 -10.02
C LEU A 160 2.50 0.50 -10.39
N ALA A 161 1.53 -0.10 -11.07
CA ALA A 161 0.25 0.53 -11.40
C ALA A 161 -0.48 1.02 -10.15
N ALA A 162 -0.53 0.20 -9.10
CA ALA A 162 -1.11 0.55 -7.83
C ALA A 162 -0.38 1.72 -7.13
N HIS A 163 0.87 2.02 -7.47
CA HIS A 163 1.62 3.14 -6.90
C HIS A 163 1.58 4.42 -7.73
N VAL A 164 0.89 4.43 -8.89
CA VAL A 164 0.84 5.62 -9.73
C VAL A 164 0.09 6.75 -9.03
N ASN A 165 0.73 7.92 -8.97
CA ASN A 165 0.17 9.17 -8.48
C ASN A 165 0.59 10.33 -9.41
N PRO A 166 -0.36 10.98 -10.11
CA PRO A 166 -0.04 12.07 -11.02
C PRO A 166 0.15 13.41 -10.31
N TYR A 167 -0.15 13.51 -9.01
CA TYR A 167 -0.11 14.77 -8.25
C TYR A 167 1.22 14.97 -7.49
N GLY A 168 2.15 14.02 -7.57
CA GLY A 168 3.47 14.13 -6.91
C GLY A 168 3.42 14.09 -5.37
N VAL A 169 2.25 13.85 -4.78
CA VAL A 169 2.07 13.68 -3.33
C VAL A 169 1.93 12.21 -2.98
N SER A 170 2.40 11.82 -1.79
CA SER A 170 2.26 10.45 -1.31
C SER A 170 0.93 10.25 -0.59
N VAL A 171 0.23 9.17 -0.91
CA VAL A 171 -0.92 8.68 -0.14
C VAL A 171 -0.59 7.30 0.44
N SER A 172 -1.02 7.07 1.67
CA SER A 172 -0.91 5.75 2.30
C SER A 172 -1.95 4.82 1.70
N ILE A 173 -1.49 3.70 1.13
CA ILE A 173 -2.34 2.67 0.55
C ILE A 173 -2.11 1.33 1.23
N SER A 174 -3.20 0.59 1.45
CA SER A 174 -3.17 -0.83 1.77
C SER A 174 -3.22 -1.63 0.47
N LEU A 175 -2.34 -2.63 0.33
CA LEU A 175 -2.19 -3.44 -0.88
C LEU A 175 -2.55 -4.89 -0.58
N LEU A 176 -3.58 -5.39 -1.26
CA LEU A 176 -4.06 -6.76 -1.09
C LEU A 176 -3.96 -7.53 -2.41
N GLY A 177 -3.75 -8.84 -2.31
CA GLY A 177 -3.58 -9.71 -3.46
C GLY A 177 -2.87 -10.99 -3.07
N ARG A 178 -2.34 -11.72 -4.06
CA ARG A 178 -1.60 -12.97 -3.84
C ARG A 178 -0.17 -12.85 -4.35
N LYS A 179 0.77 -13.41 -3.60
CA LYS A 179 2.15 -13.64 -4.02
C LYS A 179 2.21 -14.68 -5.17
N ALA A 180 3.39 -14.83 -5.78
CA ALA A 180 3.60 -15.80 -6.85
C ALA A 180 3.28 -17.25 -6.40
N ASN A 181 3.60 -17.60 -5.15
CA ASN A 181 3.30 -18.89 -4.53
C ASN A 181 1.83 -19.06 -4.07
N GLY A 182 0.95 -18.13 -4.42
CA GLY A 182 -0.49 -18.20 -4.10
C GLY A 182 -0.86 -17.73 -2.70
N GLN A 183 0.10 -17.51 -1.80
CA GLN A 183 -0.17 -16.98 -0.45
C GLN A 183 -0.64 -15.52 -0.52
N PRO A 184 -1.54 -15.08 0.39
CA PRO A 184 -1.94 -13.68 0.45
C PRO A 184 -0.72 -12.79 0.70
N ILE A 185 -0.67 -11.62 0.06
CA ILE A 185 0.19 -10.53 0.49
C ILE A 185 -0.13 -10.26 1.98
N PRO A 186 0.87 -10.19 2.88
CA PRO A 186 0.62 -9.97 4.30
C PRO A 186 -0.25 -8.72 4.54
N TYR A 187 -1.30 -8.87 5.35
CA TYR A 187 -2.14 -7.77 5.82
C TYR A 187 -2.63 -8.04 7.24
N THR A 188 -3.07 -7.00 7.94
CA THR A 188 -3.60 -7.11 9.30
C THR A 188 -5.01 -6.50 9.41
N SER A 189 -5.77 -6.90 10.44
CA SER A 189 -7.06 -6.26 10.72
C SER A 189 -6.92 -4.76 11.04
N ALA A 190 -5.80 -4.36 11.68
CA ALA A 190 -5.52 -2.95 11.96
C ALA A 190 -5.34 -2.14 10.66
N GLU A 191 -4.61 -2.67 9.69
CA GLU A 191 -4.43 -2.06 8.37
C GLU A 191 -5.77 -1.92 7.63
N LEU A 192 -6.60 -2.97 7.63
CA LEU A 192 -7.93 -2.94 6.99
C LEU A 192 -8.88 -1.92 7.64
N ASN A 193 -8.78 -1.75 8.96
CA ASN A 193 -9.54 -0.75 9.71
C ASN A 193 -9.02 0.67 9.45
N ALA A 194 -7.71 0.84 9.32
CA ALA A 194 -7.10 2.12 8.96
C ALA A 194 -7.38 2.53 7.50
N HIS A 195 -7.55 1.54 6.61
CA HIS A 195 -7.84 1.73 5.18
C HIS A 195 -9.21 1.14 4.80
N PRO A 196 -10.33 1.72 5.28
CA PRO A 196 -11.66 1.13 5.08
C PRO A 196 -12.18 1.27 3.64
N LYS A 197 -11.63 2.21 2.84
CA LYS A 197 -12.16 2.54 1.52
C LYS A 197 -11.52 1.70 0.44
N GLN A 198 -12.29 0.81 -0.18
CA GLN A 198 -11.83 0.12 -1.40
C GLN A 198 -11.69 1.10 -2.55
N GLU A 199 -10.65 0.95 -3.36
CA GLU A 199 -10.34 1.87 -4.44
C GLU A 199 -10.43 1.16 -5.80
N SER A 200 -9.39 0.42 -6.17
CA SER A 200 -9.26 -0.14 -7.52
C SER A 200 -8.66 -1.55 -7.51
N CYS A 201 -8.73 -2.21 -8.65
CA CYS A 201 -7.82 -3.31 -9.00
C CYS A 201 -6.84 -2.87 -10.08
N PHE A 202 -5.66 -3.49 -10.08
CA PHE A 202 -4.61 -3.28 -11.05
C PHE A 202 -4.05 -4.63 -11.52
N PHE A 203 -3.81 -4.75 -12.82
CA PHE A 203 -3.24 -5.95 -13.43
C PHE A 203 -2.64 -5.62 -14.80
N GLY A 204 -1.89 -6.57 -15.38
CA GLY A 204 -1.28 -6.42 -16.69
C GLY A 204 0.14 -6.97 -16.71
N ASN A 205 0.84 -6.79 -17.82
CA ASN A 205 2.24 -7.12 -17.92
C ASN A 205 2.96 -6.08 -18.78
N LEU A 206 3.53 -5.09 -18.08
CA LEU A 206 4.28 -3.98 -18.67
C LEU A 206 5.49 -4.50 -19.46
N PHE A 207 6.14 -5.56 -18.97
CA PHE A 207 7.42 -6.07 -19.46
C PHE A 207 7.32 -6.90 -20.74
N THR A 208 6.10 -7.28 -21.15
CA THR A 208 5.83 -8.02 -22.40
C THR A 208 5.00 -7.21 -23.40
N GLY A 209 4.78 -5.92 -23.13
CA GLY A 209 3.93 -5.06 -23.97
C GLY A 209 2.43 -5.38 -23.89
N ARG A 210 1.99 -6.19 -22.92
CA ARG A 210 0.58 -6.57 -22.72
C ARG A 210 -0.21 -5.57 -21.87
N GLY A 211 0.20 -4.31 -21.89
CA GLY A 211 -0.48 -3.20 -21.24
C GLY A 211 -0.45 -3.23 -19.70
N VAL A 212 -0.99 -2.15 -19.13
CA VAL A 212 -1.20 -1.95 -17.70
C VAL A 212 -2.63 -1.45 -17.51
N TYR A 213 -3.39 -2.14 -16.69
CA TYR A 213 -4.83 -1.95 -16.57
C TYR A 213 -5.23 -1.64 -15.13
N GLY A 214 -6.20 -0.74 -15.00
CA GLY A 214 -6.84 -0.38 -13.74
C GLY A 214 -8.36 -0.46 -13.88
N GLY A 215 -9.05 -0.76 -12.79
CA GLY A 215 -10.51 -0.80 -12.78
C GLY A 215 -11.11 -0.38 -11.45
N ASN A 216 -12.40 -0.06 -11.47
CA ASN A 216 -13.17 0.28 -10.28
C ASN A 216 -13.43 -0.97 -9.43
N ARG A 217 -13.18 -0.89 -8.12
CA ARG A 217 -13.52 -1.93 -7.15
C ARG A 217 -14.34 -1.44 -5.95
N GLY A 218 -14.73 -0.17 -5.86
CA GLY A 218 -15.42 0.27 -4.66
C GLY A 218 -15.82 1.72 -4.64
N THR A 219 -15.12 2.50 -3.81
CA THR A 219 -15.59 3.79 -3.33
C THR A 219 -15.77 4.76 -4.49
N LEU A 220 -17.02 5.05 -4.82
CA LEU A 220 -17.38 6.08 -5.78
C LEU A 220 -17.28 7.44 -5.11
N LEU A 221 -16.54 8.36 -5.73
CA LEU A 221 -16.40 9.70 -5.20
C LEU A 221 -17.49 10.60 -5.77
N SER A 222 -18.24 11.27 -4.89
CA SER A 222 -19.19 12.31 -5.28
C SER A 222 -18.48 13.52 -5.88
N GLN A 223 -19.21 14.41 -6.56
CA GLN A 223 -18.63 15.58 -7.24
C GLN A 223 -17.88 16.54 -6.29
N ALA A 224 -18.28 16.57 -5.01
CA ALA A 224 -17.63 17.35 -3.95
C ALA A 224 -16.38 16.68 -3.38
N GLN A 225 -16.21 15.36 -3.59
CA GLN A 225 -15.08 14.61 -3.07
C GLN A 225 -13.97 14.48 -4.10
N SER A 226 -12.74 14.32 -3.65
CA SER A 226 -11.58 14.01 -4.49
C SER A 226 -10.54 13.20 -3.71
N SER A 227 -9.51 12.74 -4.40
CA SER A 227 -8.34 12.12 -3.78
C SER A 227 -7.13 12.36 -4.66
N ALA A 228 -5.95 12.45 -4.05
CA ALA A 228 -4.71 12.53 -4.81
C ALA A 228 -4.42 11.22 -5.59
N ARG A 229 -5.21 10.17 -5.39
CA ARG A 229 -5.15 8.93 -6.16
C ARG A 229 -5.84 9.00 -7.53
N GLY A 230 -5.57 10.07 -8.29
CA GLY A 230 -6.34 10.43 -9.50
C GLY A 230 -6.46 9.36 -10.59
N CYS A 231 -5.50 8.44 -10.68
CA CYS A 231 -5.49 7.36 -11.68
C CYS A 231 -6.29 6.11 -11.25
N ALA A 232 -6.70 6.05 -10.00
CA ALA A 232 -7.33 4.89 -9.38
C ALA A 232 -8.80 5.18 -9.02
N VAL A 233 -9.07 6.37 -8.49
CA VAL A 233 -10.42 6.73 -8.06
C VAL A 233 -11.36 7.00 -9.23
N VAL A 234 -12.64 6.69 -9.01
CA VAL A 234 -13.73 6.89 -9.97
C VAL A 234 -14.77 7.86 -9.44
N ASP A 235 -15.51 8.47 -10.36
CA ASP A 235 -16.65 9.31 -10.02
C ASP A 235 -17.90 8.49 -9.64
N SER A 236 -19.00 9.19 -9.36
CA SER A 236 -20.29 8.58 -9.01
C SER A 236 -20.92 7.75 -10.12
N SER A 237 -20.43 7.85 -11.36
CA SER A 237 -20.85 7.01 -12.49
C SER A 237 -19.98 5.77 -12.67
N GLY A 238 -18.94 5.60 -11.85
CA GLY A 238 -17.98 4.51 -11.95
C GLY A 238 -16.93 4.72 -13.05
N ASN A 239 -16.83 5.93 -13.61
CA ASN A 239 -15.85 6.27 -14.63
C ASN A 239 -14.57 6.87 -14.02
N GLN A 240 -13.44 6.69 -14.72
CA GLN A 240 -12.17 7.30 -14.32
C GLN A 240 -12.28 8.83 -14.29
N ARG A 241 -11.73 9.44 -13.24
CA ARG A 241 -11.68 10.92 -13.14
C ARG A 241 -10.55 11.54 -13.94
N ARG A 242 -9.48 10.78 -14.15
CA ARG A 242 -8.30 11.22 -14.89
C ARG A 242 -7.74 10.04 -15.68
N SER A 243 -7.42 10.30 -16.95
CA SER A 243 -6.66 9.37 -17.76
C SER A 243 -5.18 9.43 -17.38
N CYS A 244 -4.55 8.27 -17.17
CA CYS A 244 -3.16 8.17 -16.72
C CYS A 244 -2.34 7.19 -17.57
N PRO A 245 -2.16 7.42 -18.88
CA PRO A 245 -1.35 6.53 -19.71
C PRO A 245 0.07 6.35 -19.11
N PRO A 246 0.64 5.14 -19.14
CA PRO A 246 0.16 3.94 -19.84
C PRO A 246 -0.82 3.06 -19.04
N LEU A 247 -1.30 3.52 -17.88
CA LEU A 247 -2.35 2.84 -17.13
C LEU A 247 -3.72 3.12 -17.77
N PHE A 248 -4.35 2.08 -18.31
CA PHE A 248 -5.63 2.18 -18.98
C PHE A 248 -6.77 1.68 -18.10
N PHE A 249 -7.82 2.48 -17.98
CA PHE A 249 -9.02 2.10 -17.26
C PHE A 249 -9.90 1.15 -18.08
N VAL A 250 -10.31 0.03 -17.48
CA VAL A 250 -11.09 -1.02 -18.16
C VAL A 250 -12.55 -1.10 -17.71
N GLY A 251 -12.96 -0.27 -16.75
CA GLY A 251 -14.29 -0.31 -16.14
C GLY A 251 -14.30 -1.02 -14.79
N GLU A 252 -15.43 -1.66 -14.46
CA GLU A 252 -15.60 -2.39 -13.20
C GLU A 252 -14.76 -3.66 -13.16
N CYS A 253 -13.92 -3.79 -12.13
CA CYS A 253 -13.07 -4.97 -11.93
C CYS A 253 -13.88 -6.26 -11.86
N ALA A 254 -15.08 -6.23 -11.26
CA ALA A 254 -15.93 -7.40 -11.11
C ALA A 254 -16.37 -8.03 -12.44
N ARG A 255 -16.27 -7.30 -13.57
CA ARG A 255 -16.54 -7.86 -14.91
C ARG A 255 -15.45 -8.77 -15.43
N TYR A 256 -14.23 -8.57 -14.97
CA TYR A 256 -13.04 -9.28 -15.45
C TYR A 256 -12.41 -10.17 -14.38
N CYS A 257 -12.69 -9.91 -13.11
CA CYS A 257 -11.99 -10.48 -11.99
C CYS A 257 -12.91 -11.29 -11.08
N SER A 258 -12.39 -12.41 -10.56
CA SER A 258 -13.07 -13.27 -9.60
C SER A 258 -12.52 -13.04 -8.20
N LEU A 259 -13.41 -12.83 -7.23
CA LEU A 259 -13.01 -12.65 -5.82
C LEU A 259 -12.44 -13.94 -5.28
N ASP A 260 -11.47 -13.81 -4.37
CA ASP A 260 -11.02 -14.95 -3.59
C ASP A 260 -12.03 -15.30 -2.48
N ALA A 261 -11.80 -16.41 -1.79
CA ALA A 261 -12.69 -16.89 -0.73
C ALA A 261 -12.92 -15.90 0.44
N SER A 262 -12.00 -14.95 0.67
CA SER A 262 -12.16 -13.93 1.70
C SER A 262 -13.04 -12.75 1.26
N GLY A 263 -13.22 -12.56 -0.04
CA GLY A 263 -13.86 -11.38 -0.62
C GLY A 263 -13.01 -10.10 -0.53
N LEU A 264 -11.82 -10.13 0.09
CA LEU A 264 -10.99 -8.95 0.32
C LEU A 264 -10.21 -8.50 -0.90
N TYR A 265 -9.89 -9.41 -1.82
CA TYR A 265 -9.18 -9.14 -3.06
C TYR A 265 -9.59 -10.15 -4.15
N PHE A 266 -9.09 -9.97 -5.37
CA PHE A 266 -9.35 -10.86 -6.49
C PHE A 266 -8.29 -11.96 -6.59
N GLU A 267 -8.71 -13.17 -6.93
CA GLU A 267 -7.81 -14.29 -7.19
C GLU A 267 -7.12 -14.15 -8.55
N LYS A 268 -7.91 -13.79 -9.57
CA LYS A 268 -7.45 -13.61 -10.95
C LYS A 268 -8.35 -12.64 -11.72
N CYS A 269 -7.79 -12.05 -12.77
CA CYS A 269 -8.52 -11.27 -13.77
C CYS A 269 -8.26 -11.82 -15.17
N ILE A 270 -9.30 -11.92 -16.01
CA ILE A 270 -9.17 -12.29 -17.42
C ILE A 270 -9.51 -11.07 -18.26
N TYR A 271 -8.55 -10.61 -19.05
CA TYR A 271 -8.73 -9.47 -19.94
C TYR A 271 -8.05 -9.74 -21.27
N ALA A 272 -8.76 -9.47 -22.37
CA ALA A 272 -8.32 -9.77 -23.74
C ALA A 272 -7.81 -11.22 -23.91
N GLY A 273 -8.48 -12.19 -23.28
CA GLY A 273 -8.13 -13.62 -23.35
C GLY A 273 -6.90 -14.04 -22.52
N VAL A 274 -6.33 -13.13 -21.73
CA VAL A 274 -5.16 -13.40 -20.89
C VAL A 274 -5.54 -13.35 -19.41
N GLU A 275 -5.14 -14.37 -18.66
CA GLU A 275 -5.28 -14.41 -17.20
C GLU A 275 -4.11 -13.69 -16.53
N TYR A 276 -4.41 -12.75 -15.63
CA TYR A 276 -3.46 -11.97 -14.84
C TYR A 276 -3.71 -12.16 -13.34
N ARG A 277 -2.65 -11.96 -12.54
CA ARG A 277 -2.77 -11.84 -11.09
C ARG A 277 -2.94 -10.37 -10.67
N PRO A 278 -4.09 -9.98 -10.11
CA PRO A 278 -4.34 -8.61 -9.74
C PRO A 278 -3.84 -8.26 -8.34
N ILE A 279 -3.62 -6.96 -8.14
CA ILE A 279 -3.50 -6.33 -6.83
C ILE A 279 -4.64 -5.33 -6.68
N VAL A 280 -5.15 -5.17 -5.48
CA VAL A 280 -6.18 -4.19 -5.16
C VAL A 280 -5.69 -3.26 -4.07
N THR A 281 -6.22 -2.05 -4.07
CA THR A 281 -5.84 -1.01 -3.12
C THR A 281 -6.99 -0.58 -2.25
N ARG A 282 -6.64 -0.07 -1.06
CA ARG A 282 -7.57 0.58 -0.14
C ARG A 282 -6.96 1.87 0.39
N LEU A 283 -7.81 2.84 0.69
CA LEU A 283 -7.47 4.18 1.18
C LEU A 283 -8.00 4.42 2.59
N ARG A 284 -7.37 5.36 3.28
CA ARG A 284 -7.86 5.92 4.54
C ARG A 284 -8.98 6.92 4.25
N ASP A 285 -9.85 7.15 5.23
CA ASP A 285 -10.91 8.17 5.12
C ASP A 285 -10.34 9.57 4.88
N GLN A 286 -9.23 9.90 5.54
CA GLN A 286 -8.55 11.20 5.43
C GLN A 286 -7.89 11.47 4.07
N ASP A 287 -7.75 10.44 3.23
CA ASP A 287 -7.22 10.60 1.86
C ASP A 287 -8.34 10.78 0.82
N ILE A 288 -9.60 10.86 1.29
CA ILE A 288 -10.76 11.32 0.52
C ILE A 288 -11.10 12.74 1.00
N TYR A 289 -10.66 13.70 0.21
CA TYR A 289 -10.90 15.12 0.47
C TYR A 289 -12.31 15.53 0.10
N ARG A 290 -12.78 16.64 0.65
CA ARG A 290 -14.09 17.19 0.34
C ARG A 290 -14.03 18.71 0.29
N CYS A 291 -14.50 19.26 -0.83
CA CYS A 291 -14.71 20.69 -0.93
C CYS A 291 -15.68 21.19 0.15
N GLY A 292 -15.24 22.19 0.91
CA GLY A 292 -15.82 22.69 2.15
C GLY A 292 -15.17 22.15 3.43
N ASP A 293 -14.02 21.46 3.35
CA ASP A 293 -13.30 20.95 4.53
C ASP A 293 -12.31 21.97 5.15
N GLY A 294 -12.18 23.14 4.52
CA GLY A 294 -11.36 24.25 4.99
C GLY A 294 -9.92 24.24 4.46
N VAL A 295 -9.55 23.27 3.61
CA VAL A 295 -8.21 23.18 3.01
C VAL A 295 -8.32 22.99 1.50
N CYS A 296 -7.84 23.96 0.71
CA CYS A 296 -7.77 23.79 -0.73
C CYS A 296 -6.73 22.73 -1.10
N GLN A 297 -7.19 21.53 -1.47
CA GLN A 297 -6.31 20.39 -1.75
C GLN A 297 -5.69 20.48 -3.15
N VAL A 298 -4.61 19.73 -3.38
CA VAL A 298 -3.94 19.65 -4.70
C VAL A 298 -4.85 19.15 -5.83
N THR A 299 -5.94 18.49 -5.45
CA THR A 299 -6.95 17.93 -6.35
C THR A 299 -8.13 18.86 -6.58
N GLU A 300 -8.15 19.98 -5.87
CA GLU A 300 -9.22 20.96 -5.94
C GLU A 300 -8.80 22.17 -6.77
N SER A 301 -9.76 22.96 -7.19
CA SER A 301 -9.50 24.14 -8.00
C SER A 301 -10.44 25.25 -7.58
N CYS A 302 -10.00 26.50 -7.73
CA CYS A 302 -10.86 27.66 -7.56
C CYS A 302 -12.13 27.53 -8.40
N GLY A 303 -13.20 28.20 -7.99
CA GLY A 303 -14.45 28.14 -8.73
C GLY A 303 -15.61 28.83 -8.02
N THR A 304 -16.82 28.47 -8.42
CA THR A 304 -18.07 29.09 -7.94
C THR A 304 -19.01 28.09 -7.27
N ALA A 305 -18.67 26.80 -7.28
CA ALA A 305 -19.49 25.72 -6.74
C ALA A 305 -18.87 25.11 -5.47
N ASN A 306 -19.44 23.98 -5.04
CA ASN A 306 -18.90 23.11 -3.98
C ASN A 306 -18.44 21.77 -4.57
N TRP A 307 -17.79 21.82 -5.73
CA TRP A 307 -17.25 20.67 -6.42
C TRP A 307 -15.74 20.69 -6.28
N HIS A 308 -15.08 19.53 -6.25
CA HIS A 308 -13.61 19.51 -6.14
C HIS A 308 -12.94 20.36 -7.24
N ASN A 309 -13.39 20.24 -8.49
CA ASN A 309 -12.86 21.00 -9.63
C ASN A 309 -13.42 22.43 -9.79
N SER A 310 -14.24 22.89 -8.85
CA SER A 310 -14.80 24.24 -8.78
C SER A 310 -15.19 24.49 -7.33
N CYS A 311 -14.20 24.60 -6.45
CA CYS A 311 -14.34 24.63 -5.02
C CYS A 311 -14.19 26.04 -4.47
N ARG A 312 -15.31 26.77 -4.40
CA ARG A 312 -15.31 28.12 -3.83
C ARG A 312 -15.02 28.14 -2.32
N PRO A 313 -15.58 27.24 -1.49
CA PRO A 313 -15.37 27.27 -0.04
C PRO A 313 -13.89 27.23 0.37
N ASP A 314 -13.10 26.37 -0.27
CA ASP A 314 -11.71 26.15 0.13
C ASP A 314 -10.71 26.88 -0.78
N CYS A 315 -10.93 26.85 -2.09
CA CYS A 315 -10.00 27.41 -3.08
C CYS A 315 -10.36 28.82 -3.57
N GLY A 316 -11.51 29.36 -3.14
CA GLY A 316 -11.97 30.70 -3.54
C GLY A 316 -12.39 30.81 -5.00
N LEU A 317 -12.59 32.05 -5.45
CA LEU A 317 -12.92 32.38 -6.85
C LEU A 317 -11.64 32.35 -7.71
N CYS A 318 -11.77 31.89 -8.96
CA CYS A 318 -10.65 31.97 -9.91
C CYS A 318 -10.34 33.43 -10.27
N ARG A 319 -9.05 33.73 -10.37
CA ARG A 319 -8.51 35.03 -10.77
C ARG A 319 -8.16 35.03 -12.25
#